data_AF-A0A178A033-F1
#
_entry.id   AF-A0A178A033-F1
#
_cell.length_a   1.000
_cell.length_b   1.000
_cell.length_c   1.000
_cell.angle_alpha   90.00
_cell.angle_beta   90.00
_cell.angle_gamma   90.00
#
_symmetry.space_group_name_H-M   'P 1'
#
loop_
_entity.id
_entity.type
_entity.pdbx_description
1 polymer ?
#
loop_
_entity_poly.entity_id
_entity_poly.type
_entity_poly.pdbx_seq_one_letter_code
_entity_poly.pdbx_strand_id
1 'polypeptide(L)'
;MKKGFLMILLVFVLVAAGCVNTKSKVEEESGSKSGGDKSDVEIEILGMSSGEDDMNIVRDQLVKNGFKVKLNIQPDYGSFKAQEDAGNYDVSLSSWTTVTGNPDYAVRSLFISGGDYSTLEDKEIDQLINKAAEETPEEYAQTYKDLEQQLVFDKAYIAPLYSSYKTQAVNKDILNADSVRLSKSRSLAWEDIDFNDSSKRDSDPLILSQAESSLTSLDPIKGNNGSINMLNTNMYVRIVNLTDDDQITSDGSLSYNNSIADGNSDYYFILRDDINFAKITDKKAEDTGERVGAEDVVFSLERAKDKNSVPNHATYTLHEHINNVEIVTDLSELESTKQANSDTSVREALEDGLDTKISELVSDKTKVNNKEGKYQVVKITTTEPFPQVLNYLAHQSAGIVSKEQVESINTYDVESYDPNKDIAYGDQSTLTEGDKYDNHIYASGPYILSYKNDYEAVFYKNPSYMAGTDHEPNIDTVQVRFISDADSTLSALRNGEIYVYYGVPETKYDVVEKDEKLRLQTIESNAVTYLLFNTKNRDVAKSEDLRKAVLYSINQDEIIDFYHGNKIKAVSTVSPLVDTGNELKADSEKAKEYLQKYKESK
;
A
#
# COMPACT_ATOMS: atom_id res chain seq x y z
N MET A 1 8.63 -7.73 -76.44
CA MET A 1 9.61 -7.75 -75.31
C MET A 1 8.89 -7.25 -74.08
N LYS A 2 8.96 -8.02 -72.99
CA LYS A 2 8.13 -7.96 -71.78
C LYS A 2 8.38 -6.68 -70.97
N LYS A 3 7.31 -6.00 -70.54
CA LYS A 3 7.31 -5.09 -69.38
C LYS A 3 6.35 -5.69 -68.35
N GLY A 4 6.91 -6.21 -67.26
CA GLY A 4 6.16 -6.80 -66.16
C GLY A 4 5.72 -5.72 -65.17
N PHE A 5 4.41 -5.61 -65.00
CA PHE A 5 3.75 -4.92 -63.89
C PHE A 5 3.79 -5.89 -62.69
N LEU A 6 4.42 -5.51 -61.57
CA LEU A 6 4.35 -6.30 -60.33
C LEU A 6 3.30 -5.65 -59.43
N MET A 7 2.13 -6.29 -59.37
CA MET A 7 1.04 -5.96 -58.45
C MET A 7 1.32 -6.73 -57.15
N ILE A 8 1.67 -6.04 -56.07
CA ILE A 8 1.84 -6.67 -54.75
C ILE A 8 0.46 -6.78 -54.12
N LEU A 9 -0.02 -8.01 -54.02
CA LEU A 9 -1.24 -8.38 -53.30
C LEU A 9 -0.92 -8.42 -51.80
N LEU A 10 -1.52 -7.52 -51.01
CA LEU A 10 -1.47 -7.54 -49.55
C LEU A 10 -2.50 -8.59 -49.06
N VAL A 11 -2.01 -9.73 -48.57
CA VAL A 11 -2.83 -10.72 -47.87
C VAL A 11 -2.83 -10.35 -46.38
N PHE A 12 -4.00 -9.97 -45.87
CA PHE A 12 -4.25 -9.88 -44.43
C PHE A 12 -4.19 -11.28 -43.82
N VAL A 13 -3.25 -11.51 -42.89
CA VAL A 13 -3.24 -12.70 -42.03
C VAL A 13 -3.78 -12.29 -40.67
N LEU A 14 -4.98 -12.76 -40.35
CA LEU A 14 -5.52 -12.80 -38.99
C LEU A 14 -4.62 -13.71 -38.15
N VAL A 15 -4.01 -13.17 -37.09
CA VAL A 15 -3.33 -13.97 -36.07
C VAL A 15 -4.36 -14.32 -35.01
N ALA A 16 -4.84 -15.56 -35.06
CA ALA A 16 -5.57 -16.19 -33.96
C ALA A 16 -4.57 -16.66 -32.91
N ALA A 17 -4.90 -16.38 -31.63
CA ALA A 17 -4.18 -16.87 -30.47
C ALA A 17 -4.03 -18.39 -30.50
N GLY A 18 -2.79 -18.87 -30.35
CA GLY A 18 -2.45 -20.29 -30.33
C GLY A 18 -1.32 -20.53 -29.33
N CYS A 19 -1.62 -21.37 -28.34
CA CYS A 19 -0.76 -21.79 -27.23
C CYS A 19 0.69 -22.06 -27.63
N VAL A 20 1.63 -21.46 -26.89
CA VAL A 20 3.06 -21.80 -26.97
C VAL A 20 3.35 -22.91 -25.98
N ASN A 21 3.52 -24.13 -26.48
CA ASN A 21 4.09 -25.25 -25.74
C ASN A 21 5.62 -25.17 -25.80
N THR A 22 6.28 -24.95 -24.66
CA THR A 22 7.72 -25.18 -24.51
C THR A 22 7.96 -26.67 -24.27
N LYS A 23 8.78 -27.29 -25.12
CA LYS A 23 9.18 -28.70 -25.06
C LYS A 23 10.27 -28.89 -24.01
N SER A 24 10.07 -29.80 -23.06
CA SER A 24 11.15 -30.61 -22.48
C SER A 24 10.95 -32.06 -22.91
N LYS A 25 12.02 -32.66 -23.44
CA LYS A 25 12.05 -34.01 -24.01
C LYS A 25 12.95 -34.84 -23.10
N VAL A 26 12.39 -35.83 -22.41
CA VAL A 26 13.13 -36.95 -21.82
C VAL A 26 12.52 -38.22 -22.40
N GLU A 27 13.38 -39.10 -22.91
CA GLU A 27 13.06 -40.26 -23.73
C GLU A 27 12.26 -41.33 -22.96
N GLU A 28 11.19 -41.82 -23.60
CA GLU A 28 10.44 -43.01 -23.18
C GLU A 28 11.23 -44.28 -23.53
N GLU A 29 11.56 -45.10 -22.52
CA GLU A 29 11.69 -46.54 -22.72
C GLU A 29 10.40 -47.23 -22.26
N SER A 30 9.77 -47.90 -23.23
CA SER A 30 8.49 -48.58 -23.14
C SER A 30 8.50 -49.78 -22.19
N GLY A 31 7.53 -49.82 -21.26
CA GLY A 31 7.30 -50.98 -20.40
C GLY A 31 5.96 -50.94 -19.67
N SER A 32 5.00 -51.77 -20.13
CA SER A 32 3.79 -52.21 -19.44
C SER A 32 2.69 -51.16 -19.11
N LYS A 33 1.53 -51.34 -19.77
CA LYS A 33 0.24 -50.78 -19.36
C LYS A 33 -0.10 -51.25 -17.94
N SER A 34 0.06 -50.35 -16.97
CA SER A 34 -0.61 -50.39 -15.68
C SER A 34 -1.68 -49.29 -15.66
N GLY A 35 -2.89 -49.61 -15.19
CA GLY A 35 -4.02 -48.68 -15.17
C GLY A 35 -3.68 -47.37 -14.45
N GLY A 36 -3.97 -46.24 -15.09
CA GLY A 36 -3.81 -44.92 -14.46
C GLY A 36 -4.70 -44.83 -13.23
N ASP A 37 -4.08 -44.61 -12.08
CA ASP A 37 -4.78 -44.46 -10.82
C ASP A 37 -5.49 -43.10 -10.81
N LYS A 38 -6.81 -43.10 -10.61
CA LYS A 38 -7.66 -41.90 -10.47
C LYS A 38 -7.53 -41.29 -9.06
N SER A 39 -6.44 -41.57 -8.34
CA SER A 39 -6.34 -41.43 -6.88
C SER A 39 -5.52 -40.22 -6.38
N ASP A 40 -4.82 -39.51 -7.27
CA ASP A 40 -3.97 -38.37 -6.87
C ASP A 40 -4.71 -37.05 -7.09
N VAL A 41 -4.85 -36.26 -6.03
CA VAL A 41 -5.48 -34.94 -6.07
C VAL A 41 -4.45 -33.93 -6.54
N GLU A 42 -4.74 -33.24 -7.64
CA GLU A 42 -3.88 -32.17 -8.18
C GLU A 42 -4.30 -30.81 -7.59
N ILE A 43 -3.30 -30.00 -7.22
CA ILE A 43 -3.45 -28.59 -6.81
C ILE A 43 -2.66 -27.71 -7.79
N GLU A 44 -3.34 -26.76 -8.43
CA GLU A 44 -2.72 -25.75 -9.27
C GLU A 44 -2.41 -24.48 -8.45
N ILE A 45 -1.12 -24.15 -8.30
CA ILE A 45 -0.63 -22.96 -7.59
C ILE A 45 -0.34 -21.86 -8.62
N LEU A 46 -1.04 -20.75 -8.53
CA LEU A 46 -0.79 -19.54 -9.33
C LEU A 46 0.11 -18.57 -8.56
N GLY A 47 1.10 -17.99 -9.22
CA GLY A 47 1.96 -16.97 -8.63
C GLY A 47 2.78 -16.25 -9.69
N MET A 48 3.52 -15.22 -9.27
CA MET A 48 4.45 -14.50 -10.14
C MET A 48 5.85 -15.09 -10.05
N SER A 49 6.68 -14.86 -11.06
CA SER A 49 8.11 -15.25 -11.07
C SER A 49 8.89 -14.74 -9.85
N SER A 50 8.50 -13.59 -9.27
CA SER A 50 9.08 -13.04 -8.05
C SER A 50 8.85 -13.90 -6.80
N GLY A 51 7.88 -14.81 -6.81
CA GLY A 51 7.57 -15.74 -5.72
C GLY A 51 7.89 -17.20 -6.05
N GLU A 52 8.71 -17.46 -7.07
CA GLU A 52 9.01 -18.82 -7.54
C GLU A 52 9.64 -19.71 -6.45
N ASP A 53 10.52 -19.15 -5.61
CA ASP A 53 11.14 -19.88 -4.50
C ASP A 53 10.06 -20.36 -3.50
N ASP A 54 9.15 -19.49 -3.08
CA ASP A 54 8.04 -19.86 -2.18
C ASP A 54 7.12 -20.90 -2.81
N MET A 55 6.79 -20.75 -4.10
CA MET A 55 5.97 -21.72 -4.83
C MET A 55 6.63 -23.11 -4.91
N ASN A 56 7.96 -23.15 -5.08
CA ASN A 56 8.71 -24.40 -5.09
C ASN A 56 8.74 -25.06 -3.70
N ILE A 57 8.92 -24.29 -2.62
CA ILE A 57 8.87 -24.81 -1.25
C ILE A 57 7.48 -25.37 -0.94
N VAL A 58 6.42 -24.61 -1.24
CA VAL A 58 5.03 -25.07 -1.04
C VAL A 58 4.73 -26.31 -1.87
N ARG A 59 5.18 -26.37 -3.13
CA ARG A 59 5.05 -27.58 -3.98
C ARG A 59 5.62 -28.80 -3.28
N ASP A 60 6.85 -28.70 -2.76
CA ASP A 60 7.55 -29.83 -2.15
C ASP A 60 6.86 -30.28 -0.85
N GLN A 61 6.35 -29.34 -0.05
CA GLN A 61 5.52 -29.62 1.14
C GLN A 61 4.22 -30.35 0.80
N LEU A 62 3.51 -29.93 -0.25
CA LEU A 62 2.28 -30.58 -0.71
C LEU A 62 2.54 -31.97 -1.31
N VAL A 63 3.59 -32.13 -2.14
CA VAL A 63 3.96 -33.44 -2.69
C VAL A 63 4.27 -34.45 -1.58
N LYS A 64 4.96 -34.02 -0.52
CA LYS A 64 5.24 -34.85 0.68
C LYS A 64 3.96 -35.33 1.39
N ASN A 65 2.85 -34.61 1.24
CA ASN A 65 1.55 -34.94 1.82
C ASN A 65 0.56 -35.61 0.84
N GLY A 66 1.02 -35.98 -0.36
CA GLY A 66 0.25 -36.83 -1.28
C GLY A 66 -0.54 -36.06 -2.34
N PHE A 67 -0.21 -34.79 -2.57
CA PHE A 67 -0.74 -34.01 -3.69
C PHE A 67 0.12 -34.17 -4.95
N LYS A 68 -0.52 -34.08 -6.12
CA LYS A 68 0.14 -33.62 -7.34
C LYS A 68 0.08 -32.10 -7.36
N VAL A 69 1.13 -31.45 -7.84
CA VAL A 69 1.16 -29.99 -7.88
C VAL A 69 1.55 -29.52 -9.27
N LYS A 70 0.76 -28.58 -9.79
CA LYS A 70 1.03 -27.86 -11.02
C LYS A 70 1.35 -26.41 -10.66
N LEU A 71 2.53 -25.94 -11.06
CA LEU A 71 2.88 -24.53 -10.91
C LEU A 71 2.43 -23.75 -12.15
N ASN A 72 1.68 -22.68 -11.93
CA ASN A 72 1.23 -21.71 -12.91
C ASN A 72 1.94 -20.37 -12.63
N ILE A 73 3.17 -20.24 -13.11
CA ILE A 73 4.03 -19.07 -12.86
C ILE A 73 3.83 -18.05 -13.98
N GLN A 74 3.48 -16.83 -13.61
CA GLN A 74 3.27 -15.71 -14.53
C GLN A 74 4.44 -14.72 -14.48
N PRO A 75 4.88 -14.19 -15.64
CA PRO A 75 6.05 -13.30 -15.71
C PRO A 75 5.78 -11.89 -15.18
N ASP A 76 4.52 -11.47 -15.10
CA ASP A 76 4.13 -10.10 -14.72
C ASP A 76 2.75 -10.07 -14.04
N TYR A 77 2.41 -8.94 -13.42
CA TYR A 77 1.15 -8.78 -12.69
C TYR A 77 -0.09 -8.83 -13.60
N GLY A 78 -0.01 -8.31 -14.82
CA GLY A 78 -1.13 -8.32 -15.77
C GLY A 78 -1.50 -9.74 -16.21
N SER A 79 -0.49 -10.56 -16.52
CA SER A 79 -0.69 -11.98 -16.85
C SER A 79 -1.14 -12.81 -15.64
N PHE A 80 -0.63 -12.51 -14.43
CA PHE A 80 -1.15 -13.06 -13.17
C PHE A 80 -2.64 -12.80 -12.99
N LYS A 81 -3.08 -11.54 -13.08
CA LYS A 81 -4.50 -11.16 -12.96
C LYS A 81 -5.37 -11.82 -14.01
N ALA A 82 -4.90 -11.94 -15.25
CA ALA A 82 -5.64 -12.64 -16.31
C ALA A 82 -5.89 -14.13 -15.99
N GLN A 83 -4.94 -14.83 -15.36
CA GLN A 83 -5.13 -16.21 -14.92
C GLN A 83 -6.06 -16.31 -13.71
N GLU A 84 -5.96 -15.35 -12.80
CA GLU A 84 -6.84 -15.25 -11.64
C GLU A 84 -8.30 -15.03 -12.06
N ASP A 85 -8.56 -14.07 -12.96
CA ASP A 85 -9.89 -13.77 -13.50
C ASP A 85 -10.46 -14.95 -14.29
N ALA A 86 -9.60 -15.71 -14.99
CA ALA A 86 -9.98 -16.92 -15.68
C ALA A 86 -10.31 -18.10 -14.73
N GLY A 87 -9.95 -18.00 -13.44
CA GLY A 87 -10.11 -19.07 -12.46
C GLY A 87 -9.17 -20.25 -12.70
N ASN A 88 -8.01 -20.02 -13.32
CA ASN A 88 -7.03 -21.04 -13.71
C ASN A 88 -6.06 -21.44 -12.57
N TYR A 89 -6.62 -21.67 -11.37
CA TYR A 89 -5.85 -21.97 -10.16
C TYR A 89 -6.75 -22.56 -9.08
N ASP A 90 -6.15 -23.32 -8.15
CA ASP A 90 -6.78 -23.74 -6.90
C ASP A 90 -6.34 -22.85 -5.75
N VAL A 91 -5.06 -22.47 -5.71
CA VAL A 91 -4.50 -21.52 -4.74
C VAL A 91 -3.63 -20.50 -5.44
N SER A 92 -3.65 -19.25 -4.99
CA SER A 92 -2.73 -18.22 -5.45
C SER A 92 -1.76 -17.83 -4.34
N LEU A 93 -0.47 -17.68 -4.67
CA LEU A 93 0.49 -17.05 -3.77
C LEU A 93 0.19 -15.56 -3.74
N SER A 94 -0.21 -15.06 -2.57
CA SER A 94 -0.60 -13.67 -2.35
C SER A 94 0.21 -13.07 -1.20
N SER A 95 0.21 -11.74 -1.15
CA SER A 95 0.81 -10.99 -0.05
C SER A 95 -0.02 -9.75 0.23
N TRP A 96 -0.13 -9.39 1.51
CA TRP A 96 -0.74 -8.14 1.95
C TRP A 96 0.24 -7.38 2.83
N THR A 97 0.27 -6.05 2.73
CA THR A 97 1.01 -5.18 3.65
C THR A 97 0.05 -4.17 4.25
N THR A 98 -0.10 -4.18 5.57
CA THR A 98 -0.92 -3.18 6.25
C THR A 98 -0.14 -1.86 6.34
N VAL A 99 -0.51 -0.91 5.49
CA VAL A 99 0.16 0.40 5.34
C VAL A 99 -0.40 1.49 6.25
N THR A 100 -1.24 1.11 7.22
CA THR A 100 -1.90 2.02 8.16
C THR A 100 -1.55 1.72 9.63
N GLY A 101 -0.90 0.58 9.92
CA GLY A 101 -0.66 0.10 11.29
C GLY A 101 -1.93 -0.39 11.99
N ASN A 102 -3.03 -0.54 11.26
CA ASN A 102 -4.33 -0.84 11.82
C ASN A 102 -4.81 -2.26 11.46
N PRO A 103 -5.25 -3.08 12.43
CA PRO A 103 -5.65 -4.46 12.17
C PRO A 103 -6.97 -4.57 11.37
N ASP A 104 -7.85 -3.57 11.38
CA ASP A 104 -9.05 -3.58 10.55
C ASP A 104 -8.70 -3.54 9.05
N TYR A 105 -7.73 -2.70 8.67
CA TYR A 105 -7.20 -2.67 7.31
C TYR A 105 -6.53 -3.98 6.88
N ALA A 106 -6.01 -4.75 7.84
CA ALA A 106 -5.42 -6.04 7.56
C ALA A 106 -6.47 -7.07 7.09
N VAL A 107 -7.76 -6.85 7.32
CA VAL A 107 -8.81 -7.85 7.05
C VAL A 107 -9.98 -7.34 6.24
N ARG A 108 -10.40 -6.07 6.41
CA ARG A 108 -11.65 -5.54 5.84
C ARG A 108 -11.67 -5.66 4.32
N SER A 109 -10.73 -5.03 3.61
CA SER A 109 -10.69 -5.06 2.14
C SER A 109 -10.47 -6.48 1.57
N LEU A 110 -9.91 -7.41 2.35
CA LEU A 110 -9.53 -8.76 1.92
C LEU A 110 -10.60 -9.82 2.15
N PHE A 111 -11.36 -9.73 3.24
CA PHE A 111 -12.17 -10.84 3.73
C PHE A 111 -13.63 -10.48 4.02
N ILE A 112 -13.98 -9.20 4.16
CA ILE A 112 -15.39 -8.82 4.31
C ILE A 112 -16.16 -9.06 3.01
N SER A 113 -17.41 -9.48 3.10
CA SER A 113 -18.27 -9.63 1.94
C SER A 113 -18.42 -8.29 1.19
N GLY A 114 -18.02 -8.26 -0.09
CA GLY A 114 -18.07 -7.06 -0.92
C GLY A 114 -16.88 -6.10 -0.79
N GLY A 115 -15.84 -6.45 0.00
CA GLY A 115 -14.60 -5.69 0.07
C GLY A 115 -13.84 -5.66 -1.26
N ASP A 116 -12.98 -4.64 -1.45
CA ASP A 116 -12.30 -4.34 -2.73
C ASP A 116 -11.50 -5.52 -3.31
N TYR A 117 -10.97 -6.40 -2.46
CA TYR A 117 -10.17 -7.57 -2.85
C TYR A 117 -10.79 -8.89 -2.37
N SER A 118 -11.98 -8.85 -1.75
CA SER A 118 -12.61 -10.04 -1.19
C SER A 118 -13.34 -10.85 -2.25
N THR A 119 -13.12 -12.16 -2.23
CA THR A 119 -13.92 -13.14 -2.97
C THR A 119 -14.77 -14.00 -2.05
N LEU A 120 -14.83 -13.65 -0.75
CA LEU A 120 -15.53 -14.39 0.29
C LEU A 120 -16.96 -13.88 0.47
N GLU A 121 -17.83 -14.80 0.89
CA GLU A 121 -19.17 -14.50 1.39
C GLU A 121 -19.39 -15.32 2.66
N ASP A 122 -19.03 -14.77 3.82
CA ASP A 122 -19.10 -15.46 5.11
C ASP A 122 -19.58 -14.51 6.21
N LYS A 123 -20.82 -14.70 6.66
CA LYS A 123 -21.49 -13.81 7.62
C LYS A 123 -20.82 -13.78 8.98
N GLU A 124 -20.16 -14.86 9.40
CA GLU A 124 -19.49 -14.92 10.69
C GLU A 124 -18.20 -14.10 10.65
N ILE A 125 -17.45 -14.19 9.55
CA ILE A 125 -16.29 -13.32 9.29
C ILE A 125 -16.72 -11.86 9.23
N ASP A 126 -17.80 -11.53 8.51
CA ASP A 126 -18.32 -10.16 8.44
C ASP A 126 -18.67 -9.59 9.83
N GLN A 127 -19.29 -10.41 10.68
CA GLN A 127 -19.64 -10.01 12.05
C GLN A 127 -18.40 -9.78 12.92
N LEU A 128 -17.38 -10.63 12.81
CA LEU A 128 -16.15 -10.50 13.58
C LEU A 128 -15.33 -9.28 13.15
N ILE A 129 -15.24 -9.01 11.84
CA ILE A 129 -14.55 -7.81 11.31
C ILE A 129 -15.25 -6.54 11.80
N ASN A 130 -16.57 -6.45 11.67
CA ASN A 130 -17.32 -5.26 12.12
C ASN A 130 -17.27 -5.09 13.64
N LYS A 131 -17.31 -6.18 14.40
CA LYS A 131 -17.17 -6.13 15.86
C LYS A 131 -15.80 -5.61 16.28
N ALA A 132 -14.72 -6.11 15.69
CA ALA A 132 -13.35 -5.69 16.02
C ALA A 132 -13.11 -4.20 15.68
N ALA A 133 -13.77 -3.67 14.66
CA ALA A 133 -13.70 -2.26 14.29
C ALA A 133 -14.28 -1.31 15.35
N GLU A 134 -15.27 -1.74 16.12
CA GLU A 134 -15.87 -0.92 17.18
C GLU A 134 -15.13 -1.04 18.52
N GLU A 135 -14.16 -1.96 18.62
CA GLU A 135 -13.48 -2.34 19.86
C GLU A 135 -12.15 -1.60 20.07
N THR A 136 -11.79 -1.42 21.34
CA THR A 136 -10.45 -0.92 21.73
C THR A 136 -9.36 -1.99 21.52
N PRO A 137 -8.08 -1.60 21.50
CA PRO A 137 -6.97 -2.56 21.41
C PRO A 137 -6.98 -3.69 22.44
N GLU A 138 -7.41 -3.41 23.66
CA GLU A 138 -7.52 -4.41 24.71
C GLU A 138 -8.67 -5.41 24.48
N GLU A 139 -9.69 -5.02 23.71
CA GLU A 139 -10.90 -5.81 23.45
C GLU A 139 -10.79 -6.62 22.16
N TYR A 140 -10.28 -6.02 21.08
CA TYR A 140 -10.29 -6.66 19.75
C TYR A 140 -9.39 -7.89 19.67
N ALA A 141 -8.43 -8.08 20.57
CA ALA A 141 -7.46 -9.17 20.48
C ALA A 141 -8.15 -10.54 20.51
N GLN A 142 -9.19 -10.68 21.34
CA GLN A 142 -10.01 -11.90 21.38
C GLN A 142 -10.88 -12.03 20.12
N THR A 143 -11.46 -10.93 19.63
CA THR A 143 -12.27 -10.95 18.40
C THR A 143 -11.43 -11.34 17.18
N TYR A 144 -10.20 -10.85 17.06
CA TYR A 144 -9.27 -11.26 16.00
C TYR A 144 -8.81 -12.71 16.16
N LYS A 145 -8.66 -13.20 17.39
CA LYS A 145 -8.40 -14.63 17.64
C LYS A 145 -9.52 -15.51 17.09
N ASP A 146 -10.77 -15.13 17.34
CA ASP A 146 -11.94 -15.84 16.85
C ASP A 146 -12.06 -15.72 15.32
N LEU A 147 -11.72 -14.55 14.75
CA LEU A 147 -11.65 -14.33 13.31
C LEU A 147 -10.63 -15.27 12.66
N GLU A 148 -9.42 -15.38 13.20
CA GLU A 148 -8.40 -16.30 12.71
C GLU A 148 -8.84 -17.76 12.83
N GLN A 149 -9.52 -18.13 13.93
CA GLN A 149 -10.08 -19.46 14.10
C GLN A 149 -11.04 -19.81 12.94
N GLN A 150 -11.97 -18.91 12.63
CA GLN A 150 -12.90 -19.10 11.52
C GLN A 150 -12.21 -19.08 10.15
N LEU A 151 -11.46 -18.01 9.86
CA LEU A 151 -10.84 -17.73 8.55
C LEU A 151 -9.81 -18.80 8.18
N VAL A 152 -8.93 -19.16 9.11
CA VAL A 152 -7.73 -19.97 8.84
C VAL A 152 -7.98 -21.43 9.16
N PHE A 153 -8.51 -21.75 10.35
CA PHE A 153 -8.55 -23.14 10.81
C PHE A 153 -9.86 -23.85 10.47
N ASP A 154 -11.00 -23.19 10.65
CA ASP A 154 -12.32 -23.80 10.45
C ASP A 154 -12.74 -23.78 8.98
N LYS A 155 -12.47 -22.68 8.27
CA LYS A 155 -12.79 -22.53 6.84
C LYS A 155 -11.61 -22.71 5.91
N ALA A 156 -10.39 -22.47 6.38
CA ALA A 156 -9.17 -22.52 5.58
C ALA A 156 -9.29 -21.70 4.28
N TYR A 157 -9.76 -20.46 4.37
CA TYR A 157 -9.82 -19.55 3.21
C TYR A 157 -8.45 -19.02 2.82
N ILE A 158 -7.48 -19.05 3.74
CA ILE A 158 -6.07 -18.78 3.51
C ILE A 158 -5.19 -19.86 4.15
N ALA A 159 -3.97 -20.02 3.65
CA ALA A 159 -2.90 -20.75 4.35
C ALA A 159 -1.66 -19.84 4.49
N PRO A 160 -1.37 -19.30 5.69
CA PRO A 160 -0.28 -18.35 5.92
C PRO A 160 1.09 -19.01 5.76
N LEU A 161 2.02 -18.31 5.10
CA LEU A 161 3.41 -18.75 4.95
C LEU A 161 4.32 -18.09 5.97
N TYR A 162 4.32 -16.76 6.04
CA TYR A 162 5.15 -15.98 6.97
C TYR A 162 4.78 -14.48 6.95
N SER A 163 5.26 -13.75 7.95
CA SER A 163 5.44 -12.29 7.90
C SER A 163 6.88 -11.94 7.52
N SER A 164 7.08 -10.81 6.84
CA SER A 164 8.40 -10.36 6.40
C SER A 164 8.99 -9.26 7.30
N TYR A 165 10.29 -9.00 7.17
CA TYR A 165 10.89 -7.76 7.64
C TYR A 165 10.77 -6.68 6.56
N LYS A 166 10.67 -5.43 6.99
CA LYS A 166 10.83 -4.26 6.13
C LYS A 166 12.27 -3.83 6.25
N THR A 167 12.92 -3.60 5.10
CA THR A 167 14.35 -3.33 5.07
C THR A 167 14.71 -2.22 4.12
N GLN A 168 15.84 -1.58 4.43
CA GLN A 168 16.52 -0.72 3.49
C GLN A 168 18.03 -0.75 3.74
N ALA A 169 18.81 -0.50 2.69
CA ALA A 169 20.23 -0.28 2.78
C ALA A 169 20.54 1.19 2.46
N VAL A 170 21.29 1.84 3.36
CA VAL A 170 21.67 3.25 3.23
C VAL A 170 23.16 3.35 2.97
N ASN A 171 23.57 4.16 1.99
CA ASN A 171 24.97 4.51 1.78
C ASN A 171 25.39 5.58 2.81
N LYS A 172 26.04 5.13 3.89
CA LYS A 172 26.39 5.96 5.05
C LYS A 172 27.62 6.83 4.83
N ASP A 173 28.36 6.65 3.72
CA ASP A 173 29.41 7.59 3.33
C ASP A 173 28.80 8.89 2.77
N ILE A 174 27.61 8.81 2.17
CA ILE A 174 26.93 9.93 1.51
C ILE A 174 25.90 10.57 2.44
N LEU A 175 24.98 9.76 2.98
CA LEU A 175 23.88 10.23 3.81
C LEU A 175 24.18 10.09 5.30
N ASN A 176 23.62 11.00 6.09
CA ASN A 176 23.49 10.79 7.52
C ASN A 176 22.47 9.66 7.75
N ALA A 177 22.97 8.46 8.02
CA ALA A 177 22.11 7.27 8.13
C ALA A 177 21.11 7.33 9.29
N ASP A 178 21.31 8.19 10.29
CA ASP A 178 20.35 8.38 11.39
C ASP A 178 19.17 9.29 11.00
N SER A 179 19.31 10.06 9.91
CA SER A 179 18.24 10.89 9.38
C SER A 179 17.37 10.14 8.33
N VAL A 180 17.83 8.96 7.89
CA VAL A 180 17.04 8.05 7.05
C VAL A 180 16.22 7.10 7.92
N ARG A 181 14.95 7.42 8.09
CA ARG A 181 14.01 6.66 8.93
C ARG A 181 13.53 5.38 8.25
N LEU A 182 13.14 4.40 9.06
CA LEU A 182 12.52 3.15 8.62
C LEU A 182 11.25 2.91 9.43
N SER A 183 10.12 3.35 8.91
CA SER A 183 8.81 3.21 9.54
C SER A 183 8.17 1.87 9.20
N LYS A 184 7.35 1.29 10.07
CA LYS A 184 6.59 0.06 9.78
C LYS A 184 5.59 0.26 8.64
N SER A 185 4.58 1.12 8.83
CA SER A 185 3.54 1.36 7.82
C SER A 185 3.81 2.55 6.89
N ARG A 186 4.24 3.70 7.43
CA ARG A 186 4.52 4.90 6.63
C ARG A 186 5.57 4.59 5.55
N SER A 187 5.35 5.08 4.33
CA SER A 187 6.36 4.99 3.27
C SER A 187 7.54 5.92 3.58
N LEU A 188 8.68 5.72 2.90
CA LEU A 188 9.90 6.48 3.15
C LEU A 188 9.63 7.99 3.04
N ALA A 189 9.74 8.70 4.17
CA ALA A 189 9.65 10.15 4.28
C ALA A 189 10.98 10.79 3.87
N TRP A 190 10.94 11.88 3.11
CA TRP A 190 12.13 12.50 2.52
C TRP A 190 12.56 13.79 3.23
N GLU A 191 11.69 14.41 4.01
CA GLU A 191 11.93 15.71 4.65
C GLU A 191 13.12 15.68 5.63
N ASP A 192 13.24 14.59 6.40
CA ASP A 192 14.28 14.40 7.42
C ASP A 192 15.63 13.92 6.83
N ILE A 193 15.66 13.48 5.57
CA ILE A 193 16.87 12.91 4.95
C ILE A 193 17.90 14.01 4.69
N ASP A 194 19.16 13.74 5.06
CA ASP A 194 20.24 14.71 4.96
C ASP A 194 21.57 14.06 4.54
N PHE A 195 22.44 14.88 3.94
CA PHE A 195 23.81 14.50 3.61
C PHE A 195 24.71 14.58 4.84
N ASN A 196 25.78 13.77 4.88
CA ASN A 196 26.85 13.98 5.84
C ASN A 196 27.54 15.35 5.67
N ASP A 197 27.60 15.83 4.43
CA ASP A 197 28.07 17.17 4.07
C ASP A 197 26.87 18.04 3.69
N SER A 198 26.37 18.80 4.66
CA SER A 198 25.19 19.66 4.49
C SER A 198 25.36 20.76 3.43
N SER A 199 26.60 21.06 2.99
CA SER A 199 26.81 22.02 1.89
C SER A 199 26.29 21.53 0.53
N LYS A 200 25.95 20.23 0.43
CA LYS A 200 25.41 19.60 -0.78
C LYS A 200 23.90 19.72 -0.94
N ARG A 201 23.17 20.09 0.12
CA ARG A 201 21.69 20.13 0.16
C ARG A 201 21.05 20.85 -1.03
N ASP A 202 21.66 21.95 -1.47
CA ASP A 202 21.13 22.82 -2.53
C ASP A 202 21.68 22.49 -3.93
N SER A 203 22.66 21.57 -4.04
CA SER A 203 23.44 21.36 -5.27
C SER A 203 23.44 19.92 -5.78
N ASP A 204 23.41 18.93 -4.87
CA ASP A 204 23.38 17.52 -5.21
C ASP A 204 21.96 16.95 -4.94
N PRO A 205 21.40 16.14 -5.84
CA PRO A 205 20.12 15.49 -5.59
C PRO A 205 20.26 14.33 -4.60
N LEU A 206 19.24 14.08 -3.79
CA LEU A 206 19.03 12.79 -3.11
C LEU A 206 18.61 11.76 -4.16
N ILE A 207 19.44 10.74 -4.40
CA ILE A 207 19.16 9.73 -5.42
C ILE A 207 18.61 8.46 -4.78
N LEU A 208 17.34 8.16 -5.04
CA LEU A 208 16.60 6.99 -4.61
C LEU A 208 16.35 6.04 -5.78
N SER A 209 15.77 4.87 -5.51
CA SER A 209 15.33 3.92 -6.53
C SER A 209 13.92 3.40 -6.27
N GLN A 210 13.21 3.07 -7.35
CA GLN A 210 12.05 2.16 -7.32
C GLN A 210 12.05 1.26 -8.56
N ALA A 211 11.28 0.17 -8.54
CA ALA A 211 11.26 -0.79 -9.65
C ALA A 211 10.41 -0.32 -10.84
N GLU A 212 9.25 0.28 -10.55
CA GLU A 212 8.21 0.62 -11.55
C GLU A 212 8.44 2.01 -12.15
N SER A 213 8.48 2.13 -13.48
CA SER A 213 8.53 3.42 -14.19
C SER A 213 7.15 3.93 -14.65
N SER A 214 6.17 3.02 -14.75
CA SER A 214 4.79 3.38 -15.06
C SER A 214 4.04 3.71 -13.77
N LEU A 215 3.61 4.97 -13.66
CA LEU A 215 2.93 5.50 -12.49
C LEU A 215 1.41 5.38 -12.65
N THR A 216 0.70 4.76 -11.70
CA THR A 216 -0.76 4.61 -11.81
C THR A 216 -1.50 5.93 -11.88
N SER A 217 -1.43 6.73 -10.81
CA SER A 217 -1.95 8.10 -10.79
C SER A 217 -1.42 8.86 -9.58
N LEU A 218 -1.02 10.11 -9.80
CA LEU A 218 -0.57 11.02 -8.75
C LEU A 218 -1.76 11.68 -8.02
N ASP A 219 -3.01 11.36 -8.37
CA ASP A 219 -4.17 11.69 -7.54
C ASP A 219 -4.25 10.67 -6.37
N PRO A 220 -4.14 11.09 -5.10
CA PRO A 220 -4.04 10.19 -3.95
C PRO A 220 -5.06 9.04 -3.89
N ILE A 221 -6.28 9.28 -4.36
CA ILE A 221 -7.39 8.31 -4.29
C ILE A 221 -7.47 7.36 -5.49
N LYS A 222 -6.64 7.58 -6.51
CA LYS A 222 -6.58 6.77 -7.75
C LYS A 222 -5.38 5.81 -7.81
N GLY A 223 -4.55 5.75 -6.76
CA GLY A 223 -3.39 4.87 -6.71
C GLY A 223 -3.09 4.36 -5.30
N ASN A 224 -2.87 3.04 -5.16
CA ASN A 224 -2.54 2.42 -3.87
C ASN A 224 -1.50 1.29 -4.01
N ASN A 225 -0.50 1.46 -4.88
CA ASN A 225 0.51 0.43 -5.14
C ASN A 225 1.93 1.01 -5.08
N GLY A 226 2.92 0.12 -5.23
CA GLY A 226 4.34 0.46 -5.10
C GLY A 226 4.84 1.55 -6.07
N SER A 227 4.18 1.76 -7.21
CA SER A 227 4.58 2.82 -8.17
C SER A 227 4.37 4.23 -7.61
N ILE A 228 3.42 4.39 -6.69
CA ILE A 228 2.89 5.70 -6.26
C ILE A 228 3.06 5.94 -4.76
N ASN A 229 3.04 4.89 -3.94
CA ASN A 229 2.90 5.04 -2.49
C ASN A 229 3.99 5.93 -1.87
N MET A 230 5.26 5.72 -2.23
CA MET A 230 6.37 6.57 -1.79
C MET A 230 6.28 8.00 -2.35
N LEU A 231 5.87 8.16 -3.61
CA LEU A 231 5.81 9.46 -4.27
C LEU A 231 4.70 10.33 -3.65
N ASN A 232 3.47 9.80 -3.55
CA ASN A 232 2.35 10.52 -2.96
C ASN A 232 2.53 10.81 -1.47
N THR A 233 3.22 9.91 -0.73
CA THR A 233 3.62 10.18 0.67
C THR A 233 4.46 11.46 0.79
N ASN A 234 5.19 11.86 -0.24
CA ASN A 234 6.03 13.05 -0.21
C ASN A 234 5.44 14.23 -1.02
N MET A 235 4.43 13.98 -1.84
CA MET A 235 3.74 15.02 -2.62
C MET A 235 2.56 15.65 -1.90
N TYR A 236 1.94 14.94 -0.96
CA TYR A 236 0.73 15.42 -0.30
C TYR A 236 0.87 15.37 1.23
N VAL A 237 0.59 16.51 1.86
CA VAL A 237 0.41 16.56 3.32
C VAL A 237 -0.88 15.83 3.68
N ARG A 238 -0.92 15.24 4.86
CA ARG A 238 -2.10 14.62 5.46
C ARG A 238 -2.48 15.37 6.73
N ILE A 239 -3.71 15.16 7.21
CA ILE A 239 -4.16 15.82 8.43
C ILE A 239 -3.44 15.31 9.69
N VAL A 240 -2.98 14.06 9.67
CA VAL A 240 -2.12 13.42 10.67
C VAL A 240 -1.09 12.52 9.96
N ASN A 241 -0.07 12.07 10.67
CA ASN A 241 0.93 11.12 10.22
C ASN A 241 1.04 9.92 11.18
N LEU A 242 1.85 8.93 10.77
CA LEU A 242 2.31 7.85 11.64
C LEU A 242 3.79 8.05 11.99
N THR A 243 4.14 7.71 13.24
CA THR A 243 5.52 7.50 13.68
C THR A 243 6.10 6.22 13.06
N ASP A 244 7.37 5.93 13.34
CA ASP A 244 8.03 4.73 12.80
C ASP A 244 7.46 3.41 13.35
N ASP A 245 6.78 3.49 14.49
CA ASP A 245 6.10 2.42 15.22
C ASP A 245 4.56 2.54 15.17
N ASP A 246 4.04 3.19 14.12
CA ASP A 246 2.61 3.26 13.78
C ASP A 246 1.71 3.98 14.80
N GLN A 247 2.27 4.88 15.61
CA GLN A 247 1.49 5.78 16.48
C GLN A 247 1.03 7.01 15.70
N ILE A 248 -0.18 7.48 15.98
CA ILE A 248 -0.69 8.74 15.41
C ILE A 248 0.14 9.91 15.93
N THR A 249 0.57 10.78 15.02
CA THR A 249 1.27 12.03 15.35
C THR A 249 0.80 13.17 14.44
N SER A 250 0.85 14.40 14.95
CA SER A 250 0.66 15.62 14.16
C SER A 250 1.97 16.16 13.58
N ASP A 251 3.12 15.56 13.91
CA ASP A 251 4.44 15.96 13.38
C ASP A 251 4.48 15.82 11.85
N GLY A 252 4.97 16.87 11.18
CA GLY A 252 5.01 16.96 9.72
C GLY A 252 3.63 16.86 9.03
N SER A 253 2.53 17.00 9.77
CA SER A 253 1.16 16.95 9.25
C SER A 253 0.52 18.33 9.13
N LEU A 254 -0.66 18.43 8.51
CA LEU A 254 -1.43 19.67 8.38
C LEU A 254 -2.08 20.11 9.70
N SER A 255 -2.24 19.20 10.68
CA SER A 255 -2.74 19.58 12.01
C SER A 255 -1.58 19.95 12.94
N TYR A 256 -1.84 20.86 13.88
CA TYR A 256 -1.01 20.97 15.08
C TYR A 256 -1.38 19.90 16.10
N ASN A 257 -2.68 19.63 16.27
CA ASN A 257 -3.22 18.63 17.18
C ASN A 257 -4.55 18.06 16.66
N ASN A 258 -4.95 16.94 17.26
CA ASN A 258 -6.26 16.34 17.10
C ASN A 258 -6.90 15.99 18.45
N SER A 259 -8.23 15.86 18.47
CA SER A 259 -8.98 15.39 19.64
C SER A 259 -10.17 14.54 19.20
N ILE A 260 -10.37 13.42 19.88
CA ILE A 260 -11.55 12.56 19.70
C ILE A 260 -12.59 12.99 20.74
N ALA A 261 -13.82 13.25 20.32
CA ALA A 261 -14.91 13.55 21.24
C ALA A 261 -15.45 12.28 21.92
N ASP A 262 -16.06 12.47 23.08
CA ASP A 262 -16.77 11.40 23.78
C ASP A 262 -17.77 10.68 22.85
N GLY A 263 -17.75 9.35 22.86
CA GLY A 263 -18.47 8.50 21.91
C GLY A 263 -17.67 8.02 20.70
N ASN A 264 -16.43 8.48 20.49
CA ASN A 264 -15.49 7.97 19.47
C ASN A 264 -15.99 8.03 18.01
N SER A 265 -16.88 8.98 17.70
CA SER A 265 -17.36 9.21 16.33
C SER A 265 -16.98 10.56 15.75
N ASP A 266 -16.67 11.55 16.59
CA ASP A 266 -16.32 12.90 16.13
C ASP A 266 -14.84 13.18 16.42
N TYR A 267 -14.11 13.59 15.39
CA TYR A 267 -12.67 13.82 15.40
C TYR A 267 -12.39 15.25 14.97
N TYR A 268 -11.71 16.01 15.83
CA TYR A 268 -11.42 17.42 15.59
C TYR A 268 -9.94 17.63 15.34
N PHE A 269 -9.61 18.50 14.38
CA PHE A 269 -8.22 18.79 13.98
C PHE A 269 -8.03 20.29 13.85
N ILE A 270 -7.05 20.84 14.56
CA ILE A 270 -6.68 22.27 14.45
C ILE A 270 -5.56 22.41 13.41
N LEU A 271 -5.81 23.20 12.37
CA LEU A 271 -4.91 23.28 11.21
C LEU A 271 -3.85 24.38 11.40
N ARG A 272 -2.65 24.12 10.86
CA ARG A 272 -1.57 25.10 10.71
C ARG A 272 -1.79 26.03 9.51
N ASP A 273 -1.08 27.14 9.47
CA ASP A 273 -1.21 28.18 8.44
C ASP A 273 0.06 28.44 7.62
N ASP A 274 1.06 27.58 7.78
CA ASP A 274 2.42 27.65 7.22
C ASP A 274 2.68 26.64 6.08
N ILE A 275 1.61 26.20 5.39
CA ILE A 275 1.69 25.38 4.18
C ILE A 275 0.92 26.02 3.03
N ASN A 276 1.61 26.23 1.90
CA ASN A 276 0.98 26.53 0.61
C ASN A 276 1.21 25.39 -0.39
N PHE A 277 0.32 25.30 -1.38
CA PHE A 277 0.53 24.43 -2.52
C PHE A 277 1.72 24.90 -3.37
N ALA A 278 2.54 23.96 -3.82
CA ALA A 278 3.57 24.20 -4.83
C ALA A 278 3.09 23.80 -6.22
N LYS A 279 3.61 24.48 -7.25
CA LYS A 279 3.47 24.12 -8.66
C LYS A 279 4.82 24.05 -9.35
N ILE A 280 4.85 23.52 -10.56
CA ILE A 280 6.05 23.51 -11.41
C ILE A 280 5.93 24.57 -12.49
N THR A 281 6.89 25.48 -12.56
CA THR A 281 7.05 26.44 -13.67
C THR A 281 8.49 26.40 -14.15
N ASP A 282 8.70 26.22 -15.47
CA ASP A 282 10.03 26.09 -16.08
C ASP A 282 10.97 25.09 -15.37
N LYS A 283 10.43 23.93 -14.99
CA LYS A 283 11.12 22.87 -14.23
C LYS A 283 11.71 23.36 -12.90
N LYS A 284 11.00 24.24 -12.19
CA LYS A 284 11.28 24.66 -10.81
C LYS A 284 10.00 24.61 -9.98
N ALA A 285 10.13 24.31 -8.70
CA ALA A 285 9.04 24.46 -7.76
C ALA A 285 8.82 25.94 -7.41
N GLU A 286 7.56 26.37 -7.43
CA GLU A 286 7.13 27.71 -7.04
C GLU A 286 5.95 27.60 -6.08
N ASP A 287 5.89 28.52 -5.10
CA ASP A 287 4.69 28.74 -4.29
C ASP A 287 3.56 29.27 -5.17
N THR A 288 2.37 28.67 -5.10
CA THR A 288 1.18 29.16 -5.81
C THR A 288 0.57 30.39 -5.14
N GLY A 289 0.89 30.63 -3.87
CA GLY A 289 0.23 31.58 -2.98
C GLY A 289 -1.09 31.04 -2.41
N GLU A 290 -1.49 29.83 -2.77
CA GLU A 290 -2.70 29.17 -2.27
C GLU A 290 -2.36 28.38 -1.00
N ARG A 291 -2.90 28.81 0.14
CA ARG A 291 -2.80 28.06 1.42
C ARG A 291 -3.48 26.70 1.30
N VAL A 292 -2.95 25.69 1.98
CA VAL A 292 -3.64 24.43 2.23
C VAL A 292 -4.60 24.63 3.39
N GLY A 293 -5.91 24.67 3.13
CA GLY A 293 -6.92 25.05 4.12
C GLY A 293 -7.98 23.97 4.40
N ALA A 294 -8.89 24.27 5.33
CA ALA A 294 -9.97 23.35 5.71
C ALA A 294 -10.91 22.98 4.55
N GLU A 295 -11.13 23.88 3.60
CA GLU A 295 -11.92 23.58 2.40
C GLU A 295 -11.27 22.52 1.50
N ASP A 296 -9.95 22.47 1.46
CA ASP A 296 -9.18 21.48 0.70
C ASP A 296 -9.23 20.13 1.40
N VAL A 297 -9.23 20.12 2.74
CA VAL A 297 -9.45 18.92 3.55
C VAL A 297 -10.84 18.34 3.31
N VAL A 298 -11.89 19.17 3.42
CA VAL A 298 -13.27 18.77 3.14
C VAL A 298 -13.36 18.19 1.73
N PHE A 299 -12.86 18.91 0.73
CA PHE A 299 -12.89 18.43 -0.66
C PHE A 299 -12.17 17.10 -0.86
N SER A 300 -10.96 16.96 -0.31
CA SER A 300 -10.14 15.76 -0.48
C SER A 300 -10.80 14.53 0.13
N LEU A 301 -11.29 14.65 1.37
CA LEU A 301 -11.87 13.52 2.10
C LEU A 301 -13.29 13.19 1.65
N GLU A 302 -14.11 14.17 1.28
CA GLU A 302 -15.44 13.92 0.68
C GLU A 302 -15.32 13.17 -0.65
N ARG A 303 -14.30 13.46 -1.46
CA ARG A 303 -13.99 12.65 -2.65
C ARG A 303 -13.55 11.25 -2.27
N ALA A 304 -12.67 11.13 -1.28
CA ALA A 304 -12.07 9.85 -0.90
C ALA A 304 -13.09 8.82 -0.37
N LYS A 305 -14.14 9.29 0.32
CA LYS A 305 -15.24 8.44 0.81
C LYS A 305 -16.35 8.19 -0.21
N ASP A 306 -16.27 8.73 -1.43
CA ASP A 306 -17.26 8.48 -2.49
C ASP A 306 -16.62 7.66 -3.60
N LYS A 307 -17.05 6.41 -3.74
CA LYS A 307 -16.58 5.46 -4.75
C LYS A 307 -16.73 5.98 -6.18
N ASN A 308 -17.64 6.92 -6.42
CA ASN A 308 -17.93 7.48 -7.74
C ASN A 308 -17.33 8.88 -7.95
N SER A 309 -16.52 9.38 -7.03
CA SER A 309 -15.93 10.73 -7.12
C SER A 309 -14.87 10.86 -8.23
N VAL A 310 -14.26 9.74 -8.63
CA VAL A 310 -13.25 9.65 -9.69
C VAL A 310 -13.36 8.33 -10.45
N PRO A 311 -12.92 8.30 -11.73
CA PRO A 311 -12.78 7.06 -12.45
C PRO A 311 -11.69 6.20 -11.80
N ASN A 312 -11.93 4.90 -11.69
CA ASN A 312 -10.97 3.93 -11.14
C ASN A 312 -10.50 4.27 -9.71
N HIS A 313 -11.42 4.70 -8.84
CA HIS A 313 -11.14 4.93 -7.42
C HIS A 313 -10.52 3.67 -6.79
N ALA A 314 -9.35 3.81 -6.15
CA ALA A 314 -8.53 2.67 -5.69
C ALA A 314 -8.50 2.50 -4.17
N THR A 315 -9.05 3.45 -3.41
CA THR A 315 -8.89 3.52 -1.95
C THR A 315 -10.22 3.77 -1.21
N TYR A 316 -11.36 3.37 -1.77
CA TYR A 316 -12.67 3.72 -1.21
C TYR A 316 -12.90 3.05 0.15
N THR A 317 -12.60 1.76 0.29
CA THR A 317 -12.80 1.02 1.56
C THR A 317 -11.96 1.57 2.73
N LEU A 318 -10.88 2.30 2.45
CA LEU A 318 -10.11 3.01 3.49
C LEU A 318 -10.87 4.19 4.10
N HIS A 319 -11.84 4.74 3.37
CA HIS A 319 -12.51 6.00 3.71
C HIS A 319 -14.02 5.84 3.85
N GLU A 320 -14.57 4.64 3.64
CA GLU A 320 -16.02 4.38 3.62
C GLU A 320 -16.72 4.66 4.97
N HIS A 321 -15.95 4.62 6.07
CA HIS A 321 -16.43 4.93 7.42
C HIS A 321 -16.48 6.43 7.72
N ILE A 322 -16.02 7.30 6.81
CA ILE A 322 -16.22 8.74 6.93
C ILE A 322 -17.67 9.03 6.56
N ASN A 323 -18.46 9.53 7.52
CA ASN A 323 -19.82 9.98 7.27
C ASN A 323 -19.82 11.41 6.72
N ASN A 324 -19.13 12.33 7.39
CA ASN A 324 -19.12 13.76 7.05
C ASN A 324 -17.80 14.44 7.41
N VAL A 325 -17.42 15.46 6.65
CA VAL A 325 -16.27 16.33 6.92
C VAL A 325 -16.71 17.80 6.90
N GLU A 326 -16.52 18.50 8.02
CA GLU A 326 -17.05 19.84 8.25
C GLU A 326 -16.01 20.83 8.76
N ILE A 327 -16.20 22.11 8.46
CA ILE A 327 -15.42 23.20 9.05
C ILE A 327 -16.15 23.71 10.28
N VAL A 328 -15.52 23.61 11.45
CA VAL A 328 -16.09 24.10 12.70
C VAL A 328 -15.95 25.62 12.76
N THR A 329 -17.07 26.31 12.93
CA THR A 329 -17.12 27.78 13.04
C THR A 329 -17.69 28.27 14.37
N ASP A 330 -18.33 27.38 15.14
CA ASP A 330 -18.85 27.68 16.46
C ASP A 330 -17.85 27.24 17.54
N LEU A 331 -17.17 28.21 18.16
CA LEU A 331 -16.21 27.95 19.22
C LEU A 331 -16.85 27.27 20.45
N SER A 332 -18.14 27.50 20.70
CA SER A 332 -18.84 26.90 21.84
C SER A 332 -19.05 25.39 21.69
N GLU A 333 -19.02 24.86 20.46
CA GLU A 333 -19.01 23.42 20.21
C GLU A 333 -17.76 22.78 20.82
N LEU A 334 -16.58 23.37 20.59
CA LEU A 334 -15.32 22.84 21.09
C LEU A 334 -15.21 22.93 22.63
N GLU A 335 -15.83 23.94 23.23
CA GLU A 335 -15.85 24.15 24.68
C GLU A 335 -16.79 23.19 25.41
N SER A 336 -17.96 22.91 24.81
CA SER A 336 -18.98 22.06 25.42
C SER A 336 -18.80 20.57 25.15
N THR A 337 -18.02 20.21 24.12
CA THR A 337 -17.72 18.82 23.78
C THR A 337 -16.55 18.31 24.61
N LYS A 338 -16.74 17.18 25.29
CA LYS A 338 -15.67 16.52 26.04
C LYS A 338 -14.80 15.65 25.13
N GLN A 339 -13.51 15.58 25.44
CA GLN A 339 -12.61 14.59 24.86
C GLN A 339 -12.95 13.19 25.38
N ALA A 340 -12.84 12.18 24.51
CA ALA A 340 -13.01 10.78 24.88
C ALA A 340 -12.06 10.38 26.01
N ASN A 341 -12.57 9.65 26.99
CA ASN A 341 -11.81 9.15 28.16
C ASN A 341 -11.10 10.25 29.00
N SER A 342 -11.56 11.51 28.91
CA SER A 342 -10.99 12.64 29.66
C SER A 342 -12.08 13.57 30.18
N ASP A 343 -11.76 14.36 31.22
CA ASP A 343 -12.61 15.46 31.69
C ASP A 343 -12.33 16.79 30.99
N THR A 344 -11.32 16.84 30.12
CA THR A 344 -10.95 18.01 29.31
C THR A 344 -11.94 18.24 28.17
N SER A 345 -12.10 19.50 27.77
CA SER A 345 -12.84 19.84 26.55
C SER A 345 -12.02 19.54 25.29
N VAL A 346 -12.69 19.34 24.16
CA VAL A 346 -12.03 19.26 22.84
C VAL A 346 -11.19 20.51 22.59
N ARG A 347 -11.69 21.69 22.96
CA ARG A 347 -10.93 22.94 22.84
C ARG A 347 -9.59 22.88 23.59
N GLU A 348 -9.61 22.47 24.86
CA GLU A 348 -8.40 22.37 25.67
C GLU A 348 -7.40 21.38 25.09
N ALA A 349 -7.87 20.24 24.57
CA ALA A 349 -7.04 19.25 23.92
C ALA A 349 -6.39 19.79 22.63
N LEU A 350 -7.15 20.50 21.79
CA LEU A 350 -6.61 21.10 20.56
C LEU A 350 -5.62 22.24 20.84
N GLU A 351 -5.83 23.01 21.93
CA GLU A 351 -4.94 24.11 22.33
C GLU A 351 -3.63 23.65 22.96
N ASP A 352 -3.46 22.36 23.27
CA ASP A 352 -2.26 21.85 23.94
C ASP A 352 -1.00 22.09 23.09
N GLY A 353 0.07 22.60 23.70
CA GLY A 353 1.30 22.91 22.96
C GLY A 353 1.24 24.06 21.94
N LEU A 354 0.09 24.71 21.70
CA LEU A 354 0.03 25.88 20.81
C LEU A 354 0.66 27.12 21.44
N ASP A 355 1.38 27.90 20.63
CA ASP A 355 1.94 29.20 21.05
C ASP A 355 0.85 30.24 21.37
N THR A 356 -0.22 30.24 20.56
CA THR A 356 -1.36 31.15 20.71
C THR A 356 -2.66 30.34 20.75
N LYS A 357 -3.42 30.49 21.83
CA LYS A 357 -4.75 29.86 22.00
C LYS A 357 -5.77 30.35 20.96
N ILE A 358 -6.85 29.59 20.79
CA ILE A 358 -7.91 29.91 19.83
C ILE A 358 -8.66 31.17 20.30
N SER A 359 -8.62 32.24 19.51
CA SER A 359 -9.40 33.45 19.73
C SER A 359 -10.65 33.50 18.83
N GLU A 360 -10.55 32.93 17.64
CA GLU A 360 -11.60 32.91 16.61
C GLU A 360 -11.44 31.67 15.72
N LEU A 361 -12.56 31.05 15.33
CA LEU A 361 -12.60 30.05 14.27
C LEU A 361 -13.03 30.72 12.96
N VAL A 362 -12.22 30.61 11.92
CA VAL A 362 -12.50 31.17 10.59
C VAL A 362 -12.72 30.05 9.59
N SER A 363 -13.71 30.18 8.71
CA SER A 363 -13.95 29.20 7.65
C SER A 363 -13.13 29.45 6.39
N ASP A 364 -12.80 30.71 6.12
CA ASP A 364 -12.07 31.16 4.92
C ASP A 364 -10.56 31.10 5.17
N LYS A 365 -9.84 30.27 4.41
CA LYS A 365 -8.38 30.09 4.58
C LYS A 365 -7.60 31.38 4.44
N THR A 366 -8.11 32.40 3.74
CA THR A 366 -7.44 33.70 3.59
C THR A 366 -7.46 34.55 4.86
N LYS A 367 -8.33 34.24 5.82
CA LYS A 367 -8.46 34.94 7.11
C LYS A 367 -7.70 34.27 8.25
N VAL A 368 -7.12 33.09 8.01
CA VAL A 368 -6.34 32.35 8.99
C VAL A 368 -5.08 33.14 9.36
N ASN A 369 -4.82 33.21 10.67
CA ASN A 369 -3.62 33.80 11.25
C ASN A 369 -3.43 33.19 12.64
N ASN A 370 -2.67 32.10 12.72
CA ASN A 370 -2.50 31.33 13.95
C ASN A 370 -1.80 32.16 15.05
N LYS A 371 -0.89 33.07 14.67
CA LYS A 371 -0.22 33.99 15.60
C LYS A 371 -1.20 34.95 16.31
N GLU A 372 -2.32 35.29 15.67
CA GLU A 372 -3.41 36.09 16.24
C GLU A 372 -4.52 35.24 16.91
N GLY A 373 -4.37 33.91 16.91
CA GLY A 373 -5.37 32.98 17.44
C GLY A 373 -6.53 32.68 16.49
N LYS A 374 -6.42 33.04 15.21
CA LYS A 374 -7.43 32.75 14.18
C LYS A 374 -7.09 31.43 13.49
N TYR A 375 -7.86 30.40 13.79
CA TYR A 375 -7.62 29.04 13.32
C TYR A 375 -8.75 28.52 12.44
N GLN A 376 -8.41 27.55 11.58
CA GLN A 376 -9.37 26.63 11.00
C GLN A 376 -9.38 25.34 11.83
N VAL A 377 -10.57 24.81 12.11
CA VAL A 377 -10.75 23.49 12.73
C VAL A 377 -11.64 22.65 11.83
N VAL A 378 -11.19 21.44 11.52
CA VAL A 378 -11.98 20.45 10.77
C VAL A 378 -12.53 19.42 11.74
N LYS A 379 -13.80 19.06 11.55
CA LYS A 379 -14.46 17.94 12.21
C LYS A 379 -14.70 16.84 11.19
N ILE A 380 -14.30 15.62 11.52
CA ILE A 380 -14.62 14.41 10.78
C ILE A 380 -15.55 13.58 11.66
N THR A 381 -16.72 13.21 11.13
CA THR A 381 -17.67 12.32 11.80
C THR A 381 -17.66 10.97 11.10
N THR A 382 -17.53 9.88 11.85
CA THR A 382 -17.60 8.51 11.32
C THR A 382 -19.04 7.98 11.31
N THR A 383 -19.32 6.94 10.52
CA THR A 383 -20.65 6.31 10.41
C THR A 383 -21.07 5.58 11.68
N GLU A 384 -20.09 5.09 12.43
CA GLU A 384 -20.19 4.46 13.74
C GLU A 384 -18.94 4.79 14.57
N PRO A 385 -18.90 4.52 15.89
CA PRO A 385 -17.67 4.66 16.67
C PRO A 385 -16.51 3.87 16.04
N PHE A 386 -15.49 4.58 15.56
CA PHE A 386 -14.41 3.99 14.77
C PHE A 386 -13.05 4.70 15.00
N PRO A 387 -12.44 4.52 16.20
CA PRO A 387 -11.17 5.18 16.57
C PRO A 387 -10.04 4.95 15.57
N GLN A 388 -10.10 3.87 14.80
CA GLN A 388 -9.16 3.46 13.76
C GLN A 388 -9.11 4.44 12.57
N VAL A 389 -10.08 5.35 12.41
CA VAL A 389 -10.10 6.32 11.30
C VAL A 389 -8.82 7.16 11.23
N LEU A 390 -8.20 7.47 12.38
CA LEU A 390 -6.96 8.25 12.43
C LEU A 390 -5.81 7.60 11.65
N ASN A 391 -5.69 6.26 11.70
CA ASN A 391 -4.68 5.52 10.96
C ASN A 391 -4.87 5.65 9.44
N TYR A 392 -6.12 5.71 8.98
CA TYR A 392 -6.46 5.84 7.56
C TYR A 392 -6.19 7.26 7.07
N LEU A 393 -6.43 8.25 7.92
CA LEU A 393 -6.13 9.66 7.66
C LEU A 393 -4.62 9.96 7.57
N ALA A 394 -3.77 9.06 8.07
CA ALA A 394 -2.31 9.15 7.95
C ALA A 394 -1.73 8.49 6.68
N HIS A 395 -2.56 7.73 5.95
CA HIS A 395 -2.15 7.07 4.72
C HIS A 395 -2.08 8.05 3.54
N GLN A 396 -1.24 7.76 2.52
CA GLN A 396 -1.05 8.69 1.38
C GLN A 396 -2.35 9.00 0.64
N SER A 397 -3.33 8.09 0.65
CA SER A 397 -4.64 8.29 0.01
C SER A 397 -5.53 9.30 0.72
N ALA A 398 -5.16 9.76 1.92
CA ALA A 398 -5.76 10.90 2.62
C ALA A 398 -5.01 12.23 2.33
N GLY A 399 -4.12 12.23 1.32
CA GLY A 399 -3.36 13.41 0.91
C GLY A 399 -4.26 14.57 0.48
N ILE A 400 -3.98 15.77 0.99
CA ILE A 400 -4.78 16.96 0.75
C ILE A 400 -4.41 17.59 -0.60
N VAL A 401 -5.38 17.70 -1.50
CA VAL A 401 -5.23 18.30 -2.83
C VAL A 401 -5.90 19.66 -2.90
N SER A 402 -5.43 20.55 -3.79
CA SER A 402 -6.07 21.85 -4.03
C SER A 402 -7.41 21.62 -4.70
N LYS A 403 -8.50 22.06 -4.06
CA LYS A 403 -9.84 21.97 -4.63
C LYS A 403 -9.91 22.69 -5.98
N GLU A 404 -9.43 23.93 -6.01
CA GLU A 404 -9.46 24.78 -7.21
C GLU A 404 -8.71 24.13 -8.37
N GLN A 405 -7.51 23.61 -8.10
CA GLN A 405 -6.72 22.98 -9.14
C GLN A 405 -7.36 21.69 -9.66
N VAL A 406 -7.83 20.81 -8.77
CA VAL A 406 -8.47 19.55 -9.20
C VAL A 406 -9.74 19.82 -10.01
N GLU A 407 -10.59 20.74 -9.58
CA GLU A 407 -11.81 21.12 -10.32
C GLU A 407 -11.50 21.76 -11.68
N SER A 408 -10.36 22.44 -11.82
CA SER A 408 -9.94 23.03 -13.10
C SER A 408 -9.50 21.98 -14.14
N ILE A 409 -8.99 20.82 -13.68
CA ILE A 409 -8.48 19.74 -14.54
C ILE A 409 -9.56 18.68 -14.79
N ASN A 410 -10.27 18.26 -13.75
CA ASN A 410 -11.28 17.21 -13.85
C ASN A 410 -12.61 17.75 -14.40
N THR A 411 -12.61 18.14 -15.67
CA THR A 411 -13.79 18.69 -16.36
C THR A 411 -14.63 17.63 -17.07
N TYR A 412 -14.27 16.35 -16.96
CA TYR A 412 -14.98 15.22 -17.55
C TYR A 412 -16.09 14.72 -16.62
N ASP A 413 -17.03 13.96 -17.20
CA ASP A 413 -18.03 13.21 -16.45
C ASP A 413 -17.47 11.84 -16.06
N VAL A 414 -17.58 11.46 -14.79
CA VAL A 414 -16.95 10.24 -14.26
C VAL A 414 -17.53 8.97 -14.90
N GLU A 415 -18.84 8.93 -15.15
CA GLU A 415 -19.51 7.76 -15.74
C GLU A 415 -19.09 7.51 -17.20
N SER A 416 -18.71 8.57 -17.92
CA SER A 416 -18.31 8.52 -19.33
C SER A 416 -16.83 8.71 -19.59
N TYR A 417 -15.99 8.69 -18.54
CA TYR A 417 -14.54 8.84 -18.63
C TYR A 417 -13.90 7.81 -19.58
N ASP A 418 -13.13 8.30 -20.56
CA ASP A 418 -12.33 7.51 -21.49
C ASP A 418 -10.84 7.86 -21.33
N PRO A 419 -10.01 6.94 -20.80
CA PRO A 419 -8.58 7.21 -20.57
C PRO A 419 -7.77 7.50 -21.85
N ASN A 420 -8.35 7.29 -23.04
CA ASN A 420 -7.71 7.66 -24.31
C ASN A 420 -8.03 9.09 -24.77
N LYS A 421 -9.02 9.75 -24.15
CA LYS A 421 -9.48 11.09 -24.52
C LYS A 421 -9.38 12.09 -23.38
N ASP A 422 -9.71 11.65 -22.18
CA ASP A 422 -9.85 12.50 -21.01
C ASP A 422 -8.56 12.48 -20.18
N ILE A 423 -8.12 13.65 -19.75
CA ILE A 423 -6.97 13.81 -18.86
C ILE A 423 -7.50 14.09 -17.47
N ALA A 424 -7.16 13.22 -16.52
CA ALA A 424 -7.48 13.44 -15.12
C ALA A 424 -6.34 14.11 -14.37
N TYR A 425 -6.68 14.79 -13.29
CA TYR A 425 -5.69 15.20 -12.29
C TYR A 425 -4.87 13.99 -11.88
N GLY A 426 -3.54 14.18 -11.78
CA GLY A 426 -2.63 13.10 -11.47
C GLY A 426 -2.36 12.10 -12.60
N ASP A 427 -2.75 12.38 -13.85
CA ASP A 427 -2.42 11.52 -14.99
C ASP A 427 -0.92 11.59 -15.32
N GLN A 428 -0.24 10.45 -15.31
CA GLN A 428 1.21 10.39 -15.57
C GLN A 428 1.62 10.85 -16.97
N SER A 429 0.70 10.84 -17.94
CA SER A 429 0.99 11.22 -19.33
C SER A 429 1.33 12.70 -19.47
N THR A 430 0.82 13.55 -18.56
CA THR A 430 1.14 14.98 -18.52
C THR A 430 2.45 15.28 -17.80
N LEU A 431 2.95 14.32 -17.02
CA LEU A 431 4.20 14.42 -16.25
C LEU A 431 5.38 13.76 -16.97
N THR A 432 5.12 13.00 -18.02
CA THR A 432 6.14 12.31 -18.80
C THR A 432 6.77 13.28 -19.81
N GLU A 433 8.11 13.34 -19.85
CA GLU A 433 8.83 14.16 -20.83
C GLU A 433 8.41 13.82 -22.26
N GLY A 434 8.20 14.85 -23.08
CA GLY A 434 7.80 14.74 -24.47
C GLY A 434 6.77 15.78 -24.86
N ASP A 435 6.14 15.59 -26.03
CA ASP A 435 5.20 16.56 -26.62
C ASP A 435 3.92 16.76 -25.79
N LYS A 436 3.61 15.83 -24.88
CA LYS A 436 2.43 15.88 -23.99
C LYS A 436 2.74 16.42 -22.59
N TYR A 437 4.00 16.77 -22.31
CA TYR A 437 4.38 17.28 -21.01
C TYR A 437 3.64 18.60 -20.72
N ASP A 438 2.83 18.59 -19.67
CA ASP A 438 2.03 19.72 -19.20
C ASP A 438 1.70 19.50 -17.72
N ASN A 439 2.63 19.88 -16.84
CA ASN A 439 2.51 19.58 -15.43
C ASN A 439 1.44 20.45 -14.76
N HIS A 440 0.31 19.84 -14.40
CA HIS A 440 -0.83 20.48 -13.75
C HIS A 440 -0.93 20.21 -12.24
N ILE A 441 0.09 19.60 -11.63
CA ILE A 441 0.03 19.15 -10.25
C ILE A 441 0.25 20.32 -9.31
N TYR A 442 -0.65 20.44 -8.32
CA TYR A 442 -0.44 21.28 -7.14
C TYR A 442 -0.21 20.35 -5.94
N ALA A 443 0.98 20.44 -5.34
CA ALA A 443 1.41 19.54 -4.27
C ALA A 443 1.38 20.29 -2.92
N SER A 444 0.75 19.70 -1.92
CA SER A 444 0.68 20.25 -0.55
C SER A 444 1.81 19.76 0.36
N GLY A 445 2.52 18.71 -0.06
CA GLY A 445 3.57 18.07 0.71
C GLY A 445 4.95 18.73 0.57
N PRO A 446 5.98 18.09 1.15
CA PRO A 446 7.36 18.59 1.15
C PRO A 446 8.00 18.66 -0.24
N TYR A 447 7.54 17.86 -1.21
CA TYR A 447 8.11 17.83 -2.55
C TYR A 447 7.02 17.84 -3.64
N ILE A 448 7.38 18.24 -4.85
CA ILE A 448 6.52 18.16 -6.03
C ILE A 448 7.26 17.49 -7.18
N LEU A 449 6.58 16.56 -7.86
CA LEU A 449 7.10 15.94 -9.08
C LEU A 449 7.18 16.97 -10.19
N SER A 450 8.39 17.21 -10.72
CA SER A 450 8.60 18.04 -11.89
C SER A 450 8.30 17.30 -13.17
N TYR A 451 8.98 16.18 -13.41
CA TYR A 451 8.81 15.38 -14.61
C TYR A 451 9.30 13.96 -14.35
N LYS A 452 8.92 13.04 -15.24
CA LYS A 452 9.52 11.71 -15.36
C LYS A 452 9.85 11.35 -16.79
N ASN A 453 10.71 10.37 -16.97
CA ASN A 453 10.91 9.65 -18.22
C ASN A 453 10.95 8.14 -17.92
N ASP A 454 11.47 7.32 -18.85
CA ASP A 454 11.53 5.87 -18.64
C ASP A 454 12.59 5.44 -17.60
N TYR A 455 13.50 6.35 -17.22
CA TYR A 455 14.65 6.05 -16.35
C TYR A 455 14.55 6.67 -14.96
N GLU A 456 13.86 7.81 -14.81
CA GLU A 456 13.76 8.50 -13.52
C GLU A 456 12.54 9.43 -13.41
N ALA A 457 12.24 9.82 -12.18
CA ALA A 457 11.37 10.93 -11.82
C ALA A 457 12.13 11.95 -10.96
N VAL A 458 11.95 13.24 -11.26
CA VAL A 458 12.66 14.35 -10.60
C VAL A 458 11.68 15.20 -9.81
N PHE A 459 11.98 15.41 -8.53
CA PHE A 459 11.16 16.17 -7.59
C PHE A 459 11.94 17.37 -7.06
N TYR A 460 11.23 18.44 -6.78
CA TYR A 460 11.78 19.63 -6.14
C TYR A 460 11.07 19.90 -4.82
N LYS A 461 11.83 20.43 -3.87
CA LYS A 461 11.31 20.90 -2.58
C LYS A 461 10.20 21.92 -2.78
N ASN A 462 9.11 21.79 -2.02
CA ASN A 462 8.08 22.80 -1.91
C ASN A 462 8.63 23.98 -1.08
N PRO A 463 8.79 25.18 -1.67
CA PRO A 463 9.38 26.32 -0.97
C PRO A 463 8.52 26.86 0.20
N SER A 464 7.25 26.45 0.25
CA SER A 464 6.27 26.93 1.24
C SER A 464 5.68 25.78 2.08
N TYR A 465 6.40 24.66 2.21
CA TYR A 465 6.05 23.60 3.17
C TYR A 465 6.80 23.82 4.49
N MET A 466 6.10 24.34 5.50
CA MET A 466 6.62 24.55 6.86
C MET A 466 7.99 25.26 6.90
N ALA A 467 8.17 26.26 6.04
CA ALA A 467 9.45 26.93 5.84
C ALA A 467 9.98 27.55 7.15
N GLY A 468 11.24 27.29 7.46
CA GLY A 468 11.93 27.75 8.66
C GLY A 468 11.70 26.90 9.91
N THR A 469 10.96 25.78 9.80
CA THR A 469 10.75 24.82 10.90
C THR A 469 11.66 23.59 10.74
N ASP A 470 11.70 22.73 11.76
CA ASP A 470 12.45 21.47 11.70
C ASP A 470 11.86 20.45 10.69
N HIS A 471 10.66 20.69 10.16
CA HIS A 471 10.02 19.88 9.11
C HIS A 471 10.22 20.45 7.70
N GLU A 472 10.91 21.58 7.55
CA GLU A 472 11.32 22.04 6.23
C GLU A 472 12.27 21.00 5.60
N PRO A 473 12.04 20.54 4.36
CA PRO A 473 12.88 19.53 3.75
C PRO A 473 14.33 19.99 3.63
N ASN A 474 15.27 19.13 4.02
CA ASN A 474 16.67 19.48 4.04
C ASN A 474 17.31 19.58 2.65
N ILE A 475 16.87 18.76 1.69
CA ILE A 475 17.50 18.62 0.36
C ILE A 475 16.58 19.22 -0.71
N ASP A 476 17.12 20.01 -1.64
CA ASP A 476 16.31 20.74 -2.61
C ASP A 476 15.75 19.87 -3.74
N THR A 477 16.46 18.80 -4.11
CA THR A 477 16.12 17.94 -5.25
C THR A 477 16.16 16.46 -4.86
N VAL A 478 15.12 15.72 -5.25
CA VAL A 478 15.08 14.26 -5.14
C VAL A 478 14.96 13.66 -6.53
N GLN A 479 15.79 12.66 -6.83
CA GLN A 479 15.72 11.87 -8.05
C GLN A 479 15.38 10.43 -7.68
N VAL A 480 14.34 9.88 -8.29
CA VAL A 480 13.94 8.49 -8.12
C VAL A 480 14.26 7.74 -9.41
N ARG A 481 15.29 6.90 -9.40
CA ARG A 481 15.70 6.09 -10.55
C ARG A 481 14.86 4.81 -10.67
N PHE A 482 14.48 4.45 -11.88
CA PHE A 482 13.72 3.24 -12.17
C PHE A 482 14.68 2.07 -12.47
N ILE A 483 14.77 1.12 -11.54
CA ILE A 483 15.64 -0.06 -11.65
C ILE A 483 14.84 -1.30 -11.23
N SER A 484 14.43 -2.10 -12.21
CA SER A 484 13.53 -3.24 -11.99
C SER A 484 14.22 -4.47 -11.39
N ASP A 485 15.50 -4.68 -11.69
CA ASP A 485 16.26 -5.85 -11.24
C ASP A 485 16.95 -5.59 -9.89
N ALA A 486 16.68 -6.46 -8.91
CA ALA A 486 17.16 -6.30 -7.53
C ALA A 486 18.70 -6.32 -7.41
N ASP A 487 19.38 -7.18 -8.18
CA ASP A 487 20.86 -7.27 -8.16
C ASP A 487 21.50 -6.02 -8.80
N SER A 488 20.86 -5.47 -9.83
CA SER A 488 21.24 -4.20 -10.44
C SER A 488 21.05 -3.03 -9.47
N THR A 489 19.93 -2.99 -8.73
CA THR A 489 19.68 -1.96 -7.70
C THR A 489 20.71 -2.03 -6.57
N LEU A 490 21.02 -3.22 -6.07
CA LEU A 490 22.07 -3.41 -5.07
C LEU A 490 23.45 -2.98 -5.60
N SER A 491 23.76 -3.29 -6.87
CA SER A 491 25.01 -2.86 -7.51
C SER A 491 25.09 -1.34 -7.64
N ALA A 492 23.98 -0.68 -8.02
CA ALA A 492 23.89 0.77 -8.08
C ALA A 492 24.15 1.40 -6.71
N LEU A 493 23.57 0.86 -5.63
CA LEU A 493 23.81 1.35 -4.27
C LEU A 493 25.29 1.28 -3.87
N ARG A 494 25.93 0.12 -4.12
CA ARG A 494 27.34 -0.11 -3.78
C ARG A 494 28.31 0.77 -4.58
N ASN A 495 27.92 1.14 -5.79
CA ASN A 495 28.66 2.07 -6.65
C ASN A 495 28.40 3.55 -6.31
N GLY A 496 27.45 3.85 -5.42
CA GLY A 496 27.05 5.23 -5.08
C GLY A 496 26.18 5.90 -6.16
N GLU A 497 25.56 5.11 -7.03
CA GLU A 497 24.66 5.56 -8.09
C GLU A 497 23.21 5.81 -7.59
N ILE A 498 22.88 5.23 -6.44
CA ILE A 498 21.70 5.52 -5.61
C ILE A 498 22.18 5.52 -4.15
N TYR A 499 21.45 6.17 -3.25
CA TYR A 499 21.88 6.35 -1.85
C TYR A 499 21.08 5.51 -0.86
N VAL A 500 19.87 5.10 -1.24
CA VAL A 500 19.02 4.20 -0.46
C VAL A 500 18.46 3.12 -1.39
N TYR A 501 18.60 1.86 -0.99
CA TYR A 501 17.86 0.75 -1.59
C TYR A 501 16.78 0.28 -0.62
N TYR A 502 15.53 0.61 -0.94
CA TYR A 502 14.35 0.23 -0.17
C TYR A 502 13.85 -1.16 -0.61
N GLY A 503 13.66 -2.09 0.33
CA GLY A 503 13.27 -3.47 0.06
C GLY A 503 14.45 -4.35 -0.37
N VAL A 504 15.51 -4.39 0.44
CA VAL A 504 16.65 -5.29 0.22
C VAL A 504 16.19 -6.74 0.36
N PRO A 505 16.45 -7.64 -0.62
CA PRO A 505 16.11 -9.05 -0.48
C PRO A 505 16.86 -9.69 0.69
N GLU A 506 16.18 -10.56 1.45
CA GLU A 506 16.72 -11.25 2.64
C GLU A 506 18.01 -12.02 2.32
N THR A 507 18.06 -12.64 1.15
CA THR A 507 19.22 -13.40 0.67
C THR A 507 20.45 -12.53 0.39
N LYS A 508 20.33 -11.20 0.48
CA LYS A 508 21.39 -10.22 0.22
C LYS A 508 21.81 -9.43 1.47
N TYR A 509 21.22 -9.68 2.64
CA TYR A 509 21.57 -8.97 3.88
C TYR A 509 23.07 -9.08 4.17
N ASP A 510 23.61 -10.29 4.14
CA ASP A 510 25.04 -10.59 4.29
C ASP A 510 25.96 -9.76 3.39
N VAL A 511 25.51 -9.43 2.17
CA VAL A 511 26.28 -8.64 1.21
C VAL A 511 26.30 -7.17 1.63
N VAL A 512 25.17 -6.64 2.10
CA VAL A 512 25.04 -5.27 2.58
C VAL A 512 25.80 -5.09 3.89
N GLU A 513 25.66 -6.00 4.85
CA GLU A 513 26.29 -5.90 6.17
C GLU A 513 27.82 -5.96 6.11
N LYS A 514 28.38 -6.68 5.13
CA LYS A 514 29.84 -6.78 4.92
C LYS A 514 30.42 -5.61 4.13
N ASP A 515 29.60 -4.76 3.53
CA ASP A 515 30.06 -3.58 2.79
C ASP A 515 30.22 -2.40 3.76
N GLU A 516 31.48 -1.96 3.95
CA GLU A 516 31.80 -0.91 4.93
C GLU A 516 31.10 0.42 4.67
N LYS A 517 30.63 0.69 3.44
CA LYS A 517 29.93 1.92 3.05
C LYS A 517 28.43 1.88 3.33
N LEU A 518 27.88 0.71 3.62
CA LEU A 518 26.44 0.53 3.74
C LEU A 518 26.04 0.35 5.22
N ARG A 519 24.77 0.64 5.48
CA ARG A 519 24.06 0.28 6.72
C ARG A 519 22.75 -0.39 6.32
N LEU A 520 22.59 -1.65 6.71
CA LEU A 520 21.30 -2.32 6.65
C LEU A 520 20.45 -1.83 7.84
N GLN A 521 19.23 -1.40 7.55
CA GLN A 521 18.19 -1.14 8.54
C GLN A 521 17.07 -2.15 8.33
N THR A 522 16.57 -2.71 9.43
CA THR A 522 15.54 -3.75 9.44
C THR A 522 14.53 -3.48 10.55
N ILE A 523 13.24 -3.64 10.26
CA ILE A 523 12.17 -3.63 11.26
C ILE A 523 11.15 -4.70 10.90
N GLU A 524 10.42 -5.25 11.86
CA GLU A 524 9.29 -6.15 11.58
C GLU A 524 8.27 -5.40 10.71
N SER A 525 7.92 -5.97 9.56
CA SER A 525 6.93 -5.35 8.67
C SER A 525 5.52 -5.76 9.06
N ASN A 526 4.55 -4.97 8.60
CA ASN A 526 3.14 -5.35 8.63
C ASN A 526 2.72 -6.18 7.40
N ALA A 527 3.67 -6.89 6.77
CA ALA A 527 3.43 -7.69 5.56
C ALA A 527 3.37 -9.18 5.84
N VAL A 528 2.37 -9.85 5.26
CA VAL A 528 2.14 -11.30 5.36
C VAL A 528 2.00 -11.90 3.98
N THR A 529 2.75 -12.98 3.73
CA THR A 529 2.65 -13.82 2.54
C THR A 529 1.83 -15.07 2.87
N TYR A 530 0.87 -15.41 2.02
CA TYR A 530 -0.07 -16.50 2.25
C TYR A 530 -0.59 -17.09 0.94
N LEU A 531 -1.10 -18.31 0.99
CA LEU A 531 -1.87 -18.90 -0.10
C LEU A 531 -3.33 -18.47 0.06
N LEU A 532 -3.92 -17.89 -0.99
CA LEU A 532 -5.34 -17.57 -1.07
C LEU A 532 -6.08 -18.64 -1.88
N PHE A 533 -7.11 -19.25 -1.31
CA PHE A 533 -7.86 -20.30 -2.00
C PHE A 533 -8.87 -19.71 -2.98
N ASN A 534 -8.96 -20.32 -4.17
CA ASN A 534 -10.00 -19.99 -5.13
C ASN A 534 -11.37 -20.44 -4.60
N THR A 535 -12.25 -19.48 -4.29
CA THR A 535 -13.59 -19.74 -3.77
C THR A 535 -14.64 -19.95 -4.87
N LYS A 536 -14.23 -20.05 -6.13
CA LYS A 536 -15.15 -20.19 -7.27
C LYS A 536 -14.75 -21.33 -8.21
N ASN A 537 -15.74 -22.08 -8.67
CA ASN A 537 -15.65 -23.03 -9.80
C ASN A 537 -14.52 -24.09 -9.73
N ARG A 538 -13.96 -24.37 -8.55
CA ARG A 538 -12.94 -25.38 -8.29
C ARG A 538 -13.36 -26.30 -7.14
N ASP A 539 -12.65 -27.42 -6.96
CA ASP A 539 -12.95 -28.34 -5.86
C ASP A 539 -12.59 -27.75 -4.50
N VAL A 540 -11.51 -26.95 -4.45
CA VAL A 540 -11.12 -26.16 -3.27
C VAL A 540 -12.20 -25.17 -2.84
N ALA A 541 -13.06 -24.69 -3.74
CA ALA A 541 -14.17 -23.82 -3.38
C ALA A 541 -15.25 -24.55 -2.56
N LYS A 542 -15.43 -25.85 -2.82
CA LYS A 542 -16.55 -26.64 -2.29
C LYS A 542 -16.18 -27.51 -1.09
N SER A 543 -14.90 -27.82 -0.91
CA SER A 543 -14.43 -28.75 0.12
C SER A 543 -13.52 -28.04 1.13
N GLU A 544 -14.04 -27.84 2.35
CA GLU A 544 -13.23 -27.43 3.50
C GLU A 544 -12.12 -28.45 3.80
N ASP A 545 -12.39 -29.76 3.64
CA ASP A 545 -11.39 -30.80 3.86
C ASP A 545 -10.22 -30.67 2.88
N LEU A 546 -10.47 -30.39 1.59
CA LEU A 546 -9.39 -30.16 0.64
C LEU A 546 -8.52 -28.95 1.02
N ARG A 547 -9.16 -27.85 1.46
CA ARG A 547 -8.43 -26.65 1.92
C ARG A 547 -7.64 -26.91 3.19
N LYS A 548 -8.23 -27.59 4.18
CA LYS A 548 -7.57 -28.00 5.43
C LYS A 548 -6.38 -28.93 5.16
N ALA A 549 -6.49 -29.82 4.17
CA ALA A 549 -5.37 -30.68 3.78
C ALA A 549 -4.17 -29.88 3.25
N VAL A 550 -4.40 -28.83 2.48
CA VAL A 550 -3.36 -27.88 2.04
C VAL A 550 -2.83 -27.06 3.22
N LEU A 551 -3.71 -26.50 4.06
CA LEU A 551 -3.34 -25.70 5.25
C LEU A 551 -2.37 -26.43 6.18
N TYR A 552 -2.73 -27.65 6.62
CA TYR A 552 -1.89 -28.43 7.53
C TYR A 552 -0.64 -29.00 6.86
N SER A 553 -0.48 -28.84 5.55
CA SER A 553 0.77 -29.15 4.86
C SER A 553 1.83 -28.07 5.00
N ILE A 554 1.45 -26.83 5.31
CA ILE A 554 2.36 -25.69 5.32
C ILE A 554 3.28 -25.75 6.54
N ASN A 555 4.58 -25.88 6.28
CA ASN A 555 5.63 -25.84 7.29
C ASN A 555 6.39 -24.52 7.21
N GLN A 556 6.06 -23.59 8.09
CA GLN A 556 6.68 -22.27 8.13
C GLN A 556 8.14 -22.33 8.57
N ASP A 557 8.54 -23.30 9.41
CA ASP A 557 9.93 -23.45 9.84
C ASP A 557 10.86 -23.78 8.66
N GLU A 558 10.42 -24.63 7.72
CA GLU A 558 11.18 -24.93 6.50
C GLU A 558 11.36 -23.68 5.60
N ILE A 559 10.35 -22.80 5.55
CA ILE A 559 10.42 -21.55 4.79
C ILE A 559 11.36 -20.55 5.49
N ILE A 560 11.24 -20.40 6.80
CA ILE A 560 12.10 -19.53 7.61
C ILE A 560 13.56 -19.97 7.50
N ASP A 561 13.84 -21.28 7.54
CA ASP A 561 15.19 -21.84 7.36
C ASP A 561 15.77 -21.50 5.99
N PHE A 562 14.97 -21.58 4.91
CA PHE A 562 15.40 -21.18 3.56
C PHE A 562 15.85 -19.72 3.51
N TYR A 563 15.14 -18.83 4.19
CA TYR A 563 15.49 -17.40 4.30
C TYR A 563 16.46 -17.10 5.46
N HIS A 564 17.16 -18.10 5.99
CA HIS A 564 18.17 -17.97 7.04
C HIS A 564 17.66 -17.31 8.33
N GLY A 565 16.40 -17.55 8.70
CA GLY A 565 15.78 -16.97 9.89
C GLY A 565 15.20 -15.57 9.70
N ASN A 566 15.27 -14.99 8.49
CA ASN A 566 14.81 -13.62 8.21
C ASN A 566 13.31 -13.53 7.86
N LYS A 567 12.49 -14.42 8.42
CA LYS A 567 11.02 -14.44 8.28
C LYS A 567 10.40 -14.77 9.63
N ILE A 568 9.17 -14.32 9.85
CA ILE A 568 8.44 -14.48 11.11
C ILE A 568 7.23 -15.36 10.87
N LYS A 569 6.83 -16.19 11.84
CA LYS A 569 5.62 -17.00 11.73
C LYS A 569 4.37 -16.12 11.66
N ALA A 570 3.39 -16.55 10.88
CA ALA A 570 2.11 -15.85 10.72
C ALA A 570 0.92 -16.82 10.79
N VAL A 571 -0.22 -16.33 11.24
CA VAL A 571 -1.50 -17.05 11.22
C VAL A 571 -2.45 -16.40 10.21
N SER A 572 -2.43 -15.08 10.13
CA SER A 572 -3.24 -14.31 9.20
C SER A 572 -2.55 -12.99 8.88
N THR A 573 -3.18 -12.16 8.07
CA THR A 573 -2.75 -10.79 7.80
C THR A 573 -2.76 -9.90 9.05
N VAL A 574 -3.41 -10.31 10.14
CA VAL A 574 -3.45 -9.59 11.43
C VAL A 574 -2.21 -9.86 12.28
N SER A 575 -1.49 -10.97 12.05
CA SER A 575 -0.41 -11.43 12.92
C SER A 575 0.71 -10.41 13.22
N PRO A 576 1.12 -9.51 12.29
CA PRO A 576 2.09 -8.47 12.61
C PRO A 576 1.60 -7.39 13.58
N LEU A 577 0.28 -7.28 13.76
CA LEU A 577 -0.39 -6.16 14.43
C LEU A 577 -0.98 -6.57 15.78
N VAL A 578 -1.47 -7.81 15.88
CA VAL A 578 -2.14 -8.33 17.08
C VAL A 578 -1.65 -9.73 17.39
N ASP A 579 -1.14 -9.92 18.61
CA ASP A 579 -0.85 -11.26 19.14
C ASP A 579 -2.14 -11.90 19.66
N THR A 580 -2.72 -12.78 18.84
CA THR A 580 -3.92 -13.55 19.18
C THR A 580 -3.60 -14.83 19.98
N GLY A 581 -2.33 -15.21 20.05
CA GLY A 581 -1.85 -16.48 20.57
C GLY A 581 -2.25 -17.71 19.74
N ASN A 582 -2.80 -17.55 18.54
CA ASN A 582 -2.99 -18.66 17.61
C ASN A 582 -1.67 -19.04 16.94
N GLU A 583 -1.56 -20.29 16.47
CA GLU A 583 -0.35 -20.77 15.79
C GLU A 583 -0.73 -21.82 14.75
N LEU A 584 -0.26 -21.66 13.50
CA LEU A 584 -0.33 -22.72 12.50
C LEU A 584 0.82 -23.71 12.72
N LYS A 585 0.47 -24.98 12.94
CA LYS A 585 1.42 -26.10 13.04
C LYS A 585 1.23 -27.05 11.87
N ALA A 586 2.31 -27.28 11.12
CA ALA A 586 2.34 -28.32 10.11
C ALA A 586 2.03 -29.68 10.75
N ASP A 587 1.12 -30.42 10.13
CA ASP A 587 0.66 -31.72 10.62
C ASP A 587 0.35 -32.63 9.43
N SER A 588 1.35 -33.42 9.05
CA SER A 588 1.26 -34.35 7.90
C SER A 588 0.18 -35.40 8.09
N GLU A 589 -0.11 -35.81 9.33
CA GLU A 589 -1.15 -36.80 9.62
C GLU A 589 -2.53 -36.19 9.40
N LYS A 590 -2.80 -34.99 9.95
CA LYS A 590 -4.02 -34.25 9.69
C LYS A 590 -4.19 -33.92 8.21
N ALA A 591 -3.13 -33.49 7.53
CA ALA A 591 -3.18 -33.18 6.11
C ALA A 591 -3.67 -34.39 5.29
N LYS A 592 -3.12 -35.58 5.57
CA LYS A 592 -3.52 -36.84 4.92
C LYS A 592 -4.93 -37.29 5.32
N GLU A 593 -5.33 -37.09 6.57
CA GLU A 593 -6.69 -37.38 7.03
C GLU A 593 -7.73 -36.54 6.27
N TYR A 594 -7.52 -35.23 6.19
CA TYR A 594 -8.41 -34.33 5.44
C TYR A 594 -8.40 -34.64 3.94
N LEU A 595 -7.24 -34.94 3.37
CA LEU A 595 -7.14 -35.36 1.97
C LEU A 595 -7.93 -36.65 1.71
N GLN A 596 -7.92 -37.59 2.67
CA GLN A 596 -8.69 -38.83 2.58
C GLN A 596 -10.20 -38.57 2.69
N LYS A 597 -10.64 -37.74 3.64
CA LYS A 597 -12.06 -37.32 3.75
C LYS A 597 -12.56 -36.67 2.46
N TYR A 598 -11.75 -35.81 1.86
CA TYR A 598 -12.04 -35.23 0.55
C TYR A 598 -12.24 -36.31 -0.52
N LYS A 599 -11.31 -37.28 -0.62
CA LYS A 599 -11.43 -38.41 -1.58
C LYS A 599 -12.69 -39.24 -1.33
N GLU A 600 -13.09 -39.44 -0.08
CA GLU A 600 -14.31 -40.19 0.29
C GLU A 600 -15.60 -39.43 -0.02
N SER A 601 -15.54 -38.10 -0.13
CA SER A 601 -16.68 -37.25 -0.49
C SER A 601 -16.97 -37.19 -2.00
N LYS A 602 -16.08 -37.75 -2.84
CA LYS A 602 -16.14 -37.75 -4.31
C LYS A 602 -16.68 -39.07 -4.84
#